data_AF-A2C962-F1
#
_entry.id   AF-A2C962-F1
#
_cell.length_a   1.000
_cell.length_b   1.000
_cell.length_c   1.000
_cell.angle_alpha   90.00
_cell.angle_beta   90.00
_cell.angle_gamma   90.00
#
_symmetry.space_group_name_H-M   'P 1'
#
loop_
_entity.id
_entity.type
_entity.pdbx_description
1 polymer ?
#
loop_
_entity_poly.entity_id
_entity_poly.type
_entity_poly.pdbx_seq_one_letter_code
_entity_poly.pdbx_strand_id
1 'polypeptide(L)'
;MGKKCTKYEKEKRVLQFVQMLSKGAVNSELIRYAADEWGIGKRQTEDYLAEARQVVIDDVNHDRKVVVAEMVHMMKAVMKEGFRTGQLNSVIGAANTLSRVAKL
;
A
#
# COMPACT_ATOMS: atom_id res chain seq x y z
N MET A 1 24.26 25.85 9.90
CA MET A 1 23.51 24.58 10.09
C MET A 1 22.23 24.67 9.28
N GLY A 2 21.99 23.73 8.37
CA GLY A 2 20.72 23.68 7.61
C GLY A 2 19.52 23.46 8.53
N LYS A 3 18.37 24.03 8.19
CA LYS A 3 17.12 23.90 8.96
C LYS A 3 16.78 22.41 9.08
N LYS A 4 16.62 21.91 10.31
CA LYS A 4 16.22 20.52 10.55
C LYS A 4 14.82 20.29 9.97
N CYS A 5 14.66 19.17 9.28
CA CYS A 5 13.37 18.65 8.82
C CYS A 5 12.41 18.57 10.02
N THR A 6 11.20 19.10 9.87
CA THR A 6 10.16 18.97 10.88
C THR A 6 9.63 17.53 10.92
N LYS A 7 9.00 17.15 12.04
CA LYS A 7 8.36 15.83 12.17
C LYS A 7 7.34 15.58 11.05
N TYR A 8 6.52 16.58 10.76
CA TYR A 8 5.50 16.51 9.71
C TYR A 8 6.10 16.32 8.31
N GLU A 9 7.17 17.05 7.98
CA GLU A 9 7.87 16.89 6.70
C GLU A 9 8.46 15.49 6.56
N LYS A 10 9.04 14.94 7.64
CA LYS A 10 9.55 13.57 7.65
C LYS A 10 8.42 12.57 7.38
N GLU A 11 7.29 12.68 8.08
CA GLU A 11 6.14 11.79 7.88
C GLU A 11 5.64 11.84 6.43
N LYS A 12 5.53 13.04 5.84
CA LYS A 12 5.17 13.20 4.43
C LYS A 12 6.15 12.49 3.49
N ARG A 13 7.44 12.56 3.76
CA ARG A 13 8.48 11.86 2.97
C ARG A 13 8.39 10.35 3.09
N VAL A 14 8.12 9.84 4.30
CA VAL A 14 7.88 8.40 4.53
C VAL A 14 6.66 7.93 3.75
N LEU A 15 5.54 8.64 3.82
CA LEU A 15 4.32 8.31 3.05
C LEU A 15 4.56 8.36 1.54
N GLN A 16 5.38 9.28 1.04
CA GLN A 16 5.78 9.32 -0.37
C GLN A 16 6.55 8.05 -0.76
N PHE A 17 7.47 7.59 0.09
CA PHE A 17 8.17 6.33 -0.12
C PHE A 17 7.25 5.11 -0.07
N VAL A 18 6.26 5.08 0.82
CA VAL A 18 5.21 4.04 0.84
C VAL A 18 4.50 3.99 -0.52
N GLN A 19 4.05 5.14 -1.05
CA GLN A 19 3.39 5.18 -2.36
C GLN A 19 4.29 4.69 -3.50
N MET A 20 5.58 5.03 -3.47
CA MET A 20 6.54 4.58 -4.49
C MET A 20 6.79 3.07 -4.38
N LEU A 21 6.95 2.54 -3.17
CA LEU A 21 7.09 1.10 -2.92
C LEU A 21 5.84 0.33 -3.39
N SER A 22 4.63 0.82 -3.10
CA SER A 22 3.38 0.20 -3.57
C SER A 22 3.24 0.19 -5.10
N LYS A 23 3.96 1.07 -5.81
CA LYS A 23 4.04 1.10 -7.28
C LYS A 23 5.19 0.27 -7.85
N GLY A 24 5.98 -0.39 -6.99
CA GLY A 24 7.09 -1.26 -7.39
C GLY A 24 8.45 -0.57 -7.53
N ALA A 25 8.63 0.64 -6.97
CA ALA A 25 9.91 1.32 -7.02
C ALA A 25 11.02 0.54 -6.31
N VAL A 26 12.21 0.52 -6.91
CA VAL A 26 13.39 -0.15 -6.35
C VAL A 26 14.25 0.81 -5.51
N ASN A 27 15.12 0.27 -4.66
CA ASN A 27 15.94 1.07 -3.73
C ASN A 27 16.78 2.15 -4.43
N SER A 28 17.35 1.86 -5.61
CA SER A 28 18.14 2.83 -6.37
C SER A 28 17.31 4.04 -6.80
N GLU A 29 16.05 3.83 -7.18
CA GLU A 29 15.12 4.91 -7.56
C GLU A 29 14.75 5.77 -6.35
N LEU A 30 14.49 5.14 -5.20
CA LEU A 30 14.16 5.84 -3.95
C LEU A 30 15.33 6.68 -3.44
N ILE A 31 16.55 6.14 -3.52
CA ILE A 31 17.77 6.87 -3.16
C ILE A 31 18.00 8.05 -4.08
N ARG A 32 17.85 7.86 -5.39
CA ARG A 32 17.98 8.95 -6.36
C ARG A 32 16.92 10.03 -6.13
N TYR A 33 15.65 9.63 -5.98
CA TYR A 33 14.55 10.53 -5.71
C TYR A 33 14.76 11.38 -4.45
N ALA A 34 15.21 10.77 -3.36
CA ALA A 34 15.49 11.50 -2.13
C ALA A 34 16.67 12.47 -2.24
N ALA A 35 17.69 12.13 -3.03
CA ALA A 35 18.77 13.05 -3.33
C ALA A 35 18.27 14.24 -4.17
N ASP A 36 17.52 13.96 -5.25
CA ASP A 36 17.04 14.96 -6.21
C ASP A 36 15.99 15.91 -5.60
N GLU A 37 14.98 15.36 -4.92
CA GLU A 37 13.83 16.14 -4.44
C GLU A 37 14.05 16.76 -3.06
N TRP A 38 14.85 16.11 -2.21
CA TRP A 38 14.98 16.49 -0.80
C TRP A 38 16.40 16.88 -0.40
N GLY A 39 17.39 16.66 -1.28
CA GLY A 39 18.79 16.93 -1.00
C GLY A 39 19.35 16.10 0.16
N ILE A 40 18.78 14.92 0.43
CA ILE A 40 19.23 14.08 1.56
C ILE A 40 20.17 12.98 1.10
N GLY A 41 21.14 12.64 1.96
CA GLY A 41 22.12 11.60 1.69
C GLY A 41 21.55 10.18 1.84
N LYS A 42 22.31 9.19 1.37
CA LYS A 42 21.94 7.77 1.38
C LYS A 42 21.52 7.26 2.77
N ARG A 43 22.29 7.58 3.80
CA ARG A 43 22.01 7.13 5.19
C ARG A 43 20.64 7.59 5.68
N GLN A 44 20.33 8.88 5.54
CA GLN A 44 19.03 9.43 5.93
C GLN A 44 17.89 8.87 5.08
N THR A 45 18.18 8.56 3.80
CA THR A 45 17.22 7.90 2.92
C THR A 45 16.91 6.48 3.38
N GLU A 46 17.92 5.72 3.80
CA GLU A 46 17.76 4.37 4.35
C GLU A 46 16.93 4.38 5.63
N ASP A 47 17.10 5.37 6.51
CA ASP A 47 16.26 5.54 7.71
C ASP A 47 14.78 5.71 7.34
N TYR A 48 14.48 6.60 6.38
CA TYR A 48 13.10 6.83 5.92
C TYR A 48 12.52 5.62 5.18
N LEU A 49 13.37 4.90 4.45
CA LEU A 49 12.99 3.68 3.75
C LEU A 49 12.64 2.56 4.72
N ALA A 50 13.37 2.41 5.82
CA ALA A 50 13.06 1.44 6.86
C ALA A 50 11.68 1.72 7.48
N GLU A 51 11.38 2.98 7.81
CA GLU A 51 10.07 3.40 8.30
C GLU A 51 8.96 3.15 7.28
N ALA A 52 9.18 3.49 6.01
CA ALA A 52 8.20 3.24 4.95
C ALA A 52 7.92 1.74 4.76
N ARG A 53 8.95 0.89 4.84
CA ARG A 53 8.79 -0.57 4.79
C ARG A 53 8.00 -1.10 5.97
N GLN A 54 8.19 -0.53 7.16
CA GLN A 54 7.40 -0.91 8.33
C GLN A 54 5.92 -0.57 8.13
N VAL A 55 5.60 0.60 7.57
CA VAL A 55 4.21 0.95 7.23
C VAL A 55 3.62 -0.07 6.26
N VAL A 56 4.34 -0.43 5.19
CA VAL A 56 3.88 -1.45 4.24
C VAL A 56 3.69 -2.82 4.92
N ILE A 57 4.57 -3.18 5.85
CA ILE A 57 4.44 -4.42 6.65
C ILE A 57 3.20 -4.35 7.54
N ASP A 58 2.97 -3.24 8.22
CA ASP A 58 1.83 -3.06 9.12
C ASP A 58 0.50 -3.06 8.36
N ASP A 59 0.48 -2.52 7.14
CA ASP A 59 -0.66 -2.56 6.21
C ASP A 59 -0.97 -3.99 5.70
N VAL A 60 -0.01 -4.92 5.74
CA VAL A 60 -0.27 -6.33 5.38
C VAL A 60 -0.43 -7.23 6.59
N ASN A 61 0.10 -6.82 7.74
CA ASN A 61 0.07 -7.58 8.98
C ASN A 61 -1.19 -7.25 9.80
N HIS A 62 -2.33 -7.26 9.12
CA HIS A 62 -3.63 -7.12 9.76
C HIS A 62 -4.09 -8.44 10.38
N ASP A 63 -4.90 -8.33 11.44
CA ASP A 63 -5.62 -9.49 11.97
C ASP A 63 -6.41 -10.15 10.83
N ARG A 64 -6.32 -11.48 10.75
CA ARG A 64 -7.00 -12.29 9.73
C ARG A 64 -8.47 -11.90 9.56
N LYS A 65 -9.18 -11.54 10.64
CA LYS A 65 -10.58 -11.12 10.59
C LYS A 65 -10.78 -9.82 9.81
N VAL A 66 -9.87 -8.87 9.95
CA VAL A 66 -9.91 -7.59 9.24
C VAL A 66 -9.67 -7.83 7.74
N VAL A 67 -8.64 -8.61 7.39
CA VAL A 67 -8.34 -8.96 6.00
C VAL A 67 -9.53 -9.67 5.33
N VAL A 68 -10.15 -10.63 6.02
CA VAL A 68 -11.34 -11.32 5.52
C VAL A 68 -12.51 -10.35 5.32
N ALA A 69 -12.75 -9.42 6.25
CA ALA A 69 -13.81 -8.42 6.12
C ALA A 69 -13.58 -7.49 4.92
N GLU A 70 -12.35 -7.05 4.69
CA GLU A 70 -11.97 -6.22 3.55
C GLU A 70 -12.14 -6.96 2.22
N MET A 71 -11.71 -8.23 2.15
CA MET A 71 -11.92 -9.08 0.97
C MET A 71 -13.41 -9.29 0.68
N VAL A 72 -14.23 -9.49 1.72
CA VAL A 72 -15.69 -9.59 1.59
C VAL A 72 -16.27 -8.28 1.01
N HIS A 73 -15.81 -7.13 1.48
CA HIS A 73 -16.25 -5.83 0.97
C HIS A 73 -15.87 -5.63 -0.50
N MET A 74 -14.63 -5.95 -0.86
CA MET A 74 -14.13 -5.85 -2.23
C MET A 74 -14.92 -6.75 -3.18
N MET A 75 -15.17 -8.01 -2.81
CA MET A 75 -15.95 -8.94 -3.64
C MET A 75 -17.39 -8.46 -3.85
N LYS A 76 -18.02 -7.88 -2.82
CA LYS A 76 -19.36 -7.28 -2.96
C LYS A 76 -19.36 -6.09 -3.93
N ALA A 77 -18.32 -5.26 -3.93
CA ALA A 77 -18.19 -4.16 -4.88
C ALA A 77 -18.05 -4.67 -6.33
N VAL A 78 -17.21 -5.70 -6.55
CA VAL A 78 -17.07 -6.35 -7.87
C VAL A 78 -18.39 -6.97 -8.33
N MET A 79 -19.11 -7.66 -7.45
CA MET A 79 -20.43 -8.21 -7.78
C MET A 79 -21.42 -7.12 -8.19
N LYS A 80 -21.51 -6.03 -7.41
CA LYS A 80 -22.40 -4.91 -7.69
C LYS A 80 -22.13 -4.33 -9.08
N GLU A 81 -20.86 -4.13 -9.41
CA GLU A 81 -20.46 -3.60 -10.70
C GLU A 81 -20.67 -4.60 -11.86
N GLY A 82 -20.40 -5.88 -11.61
CA GLY A 82 -20.67 -6.95 -12.57
C GLY A 82 -22.16 -7.10 -12.87
N PHE A 83 -23.03 -6.98 -11.87
CA PHE A 83 -24.48 -6.93 -12.08
C PHE A 83 -24.88 -5.71 -12.92
N ARG A 84 -24.32 -4.54 -12.64
CA ARG A 84 -24.60 -3.29 -13.38
C ARG A 84 -24.20 -3.38 -14.86
N THR A 85 -23.10 -4.06 -15.16
CA THR A 85 -22.50 -4.14 -16.51
C THR A 85 -22.87 -5.42 -17.27
N GLY A 86 -23.65 -6.31 -16.66
CA GLY A 86 -24.01 -7.60 -17.25
C GLY A 86 -22.87 -8.63 -17.31
N GLN A 87 -21.73 -8.36 -16.66
CA GLN A 87 -20.59 -9.28 -16.60
C GLN A 87 -20.81 -10.39 -15.56
N LEU A 88 -21.82 -11.23 -15.77
CA LEU A 88 -22.24 -12.25 -14.80
C LEU A 88 -21.17 -13.30 -14.50
N ASN A 89 -20.28 -13.61 -15.46
CA ASN A 89 -19.14 -14.50 -15.20
C ASN A 89 -18.18 -13.94 -14.14
N SER A 90 -17.93 -12.61 -14.18
CA SER A 90 -17.12 -11.92 -13.17
C SER A 90 -17.80 -11.96 -11.79
N VAL A 91 -19.13 -11.82 -11.75
CA VAL A 91 -19.93 -11.94 -10.52
C VAL A 91 -19.83 -13.35 -9.93
N ILE A 92 -19.99 -14.39 -10.75
CA ILE A 92 -19.87 -15.79 -10.32
C ILE A 92 -18.44 -16.07 -9.80
N GLY A 93 -17.42 -15.57 -10.49
CA GLY A 93 -16.03 -15.66 -10.04
C GLY A 93 -15.80 -15.03 -8.66
N ALA A 94 -16.36 -13.83 -8.45
CA ALA A 94 -16.33 -13.16 -7.15
C ALA A 94 -17.09 -13.95 -6.07
N ALA A 95 -18.25 -14.54 -6.40
CA ALA A 95 -19.07 -15.32 -5.47
C ALA A 95 -18.40 -16.60 -5.00
N ASN A 96 -17.79 -17.33 -5.95
CA ASN A 96 -17.02 -18.53 -5.63
C ASN A 96 -15.80 -18.20 -4.76
N THR A 97 -15.14 -17.07 -5.02
CA THR A 97 -13.99 -16.64 -4.22
C THR A 97 -14.42 -16.22 -2.82
N LEU A 98 -15.52 -15.48 -2.70
CA LEU A 98 -16.12 -15.11 -1.41
C LEU A 98 -16.48 -16.34 -0.58
N SER A 99 -17.08 -17.36 -1.19
CA SER A 99 -17.44 -18.62 -0.51
C SER A 99 -16.22 -19.36 0.05
N ARG A 100 -15.08 -19.32 -0.66
CA ARG A 100 -13.82 -19.90 -0.17
C ARG A 100 -13.23 -19.10 0.98
N VAL A 101 -13.22 -17.77 0.88
CA VAL A 101 -12.70 -16.87 1.93
C VAL A 101 -13.55 -16.97 3.20
N ALA A 102 -14.88 -17.10 3.09
CA ALA A 102 -15.77 -17.24 4.25
C ALA A 102 -15.68 -18.59 4.97
N LYS A 103 -15.07 -19.60 4.34
CA LYS A 103 -14.85 -20.94 4.92
C LYS A 103 -13.49 -21.10 5.60
N LEU A 104 -12.58 -20.15 5.38
CA LEU A 104 -11.25 -20.09 5.99
C LEU A 104 -11.30 -19.30 7.28
#